data_AF-A0A292PZ98-F1
#
_entry.id   AF-A0A292PZ98-F1
#
_cell.length_a   1.000
_cell.length_b   1.000
_cell.length_c   1.000
_cell.angle_alpha   90.00
_cell.angle_beta   90.00
_cell.angle_gamma   90.00
#
_symmetry.space_group_name_H-M   'P 1'
#
loop_
_entity.id
_entity.type
_entity.pdbx_description
1 polymer ?
#
loop_
_entity_poly.entity_id
_entity_poly.type
_entity_poly.pdbx_seq_one_letter_code
_entity_poly.pdbx_strand_id
1 'polypeptide(L)'
;TVSYSYSYCTHFTDSLPNKPPSLPLSQHTRCSTLLLRIGSPLLIMASSIEGTAQIQPSKALGFLVLGSSVHDVLGRLRAQPRIFPSISVIYDSAAPLASPIVLTLDSNGLRLRFDGPDQRLRLIEVLDFQKSRLSYNSGELTRPGTGTEGPTFRSIYNKLFGPTYPGEYMEDQGVYVLSYPGVAFSFPIKKEAWKGGADFVSVLSSPDAQPASSMAIFAGPSWLEARTGLFTRPVQNPRLPLVNGASARLSSANDEVEFVRFRDENMVEIVRRHNQPFWVRLHSTTPQDLITELGPPSAIYRKHDHRLSIHRTRSLSGGANGRGHQDDTDDTEPEDAQSDDEEDVSDVSATSNSDYFYNYFHHGMDIFISATRSSSHPVATKIILHGNVPGSFEFQRYRRARWSIELSASPKKVEELRLHSEMGFDEALPLLRERFGEGQRPMPLNRGSDSPSSSCELLGGWEDNESAGDKVDIKVVPGGSESTFGNTVELYGFPGFIFEVLRNKAISSLTVF
;
A
#
# COMPACT_ATOMS: atom_id res chain seq x y z
N THR A 1 -28.14 -8.30 -26.80
CA THR A 1 -28.89 -7.05 -26.54
C THR A 1 -28.35 -6.47 -25.25
N VAL A 2 -27.42 -5.53 -25.33
CA VAL A 2 -26.71 -4.98 -24.16
C VAL A 2 -27.53 -3.82 -23.61
N SER A 3 -28.03 -3.96 -22.39
CA SER A 3 -28.66 -2.89 -21.63
C SER A 3 -27.59 -2.11 -20.87
N TYR A 4 -27.47 -0.81 -21.16
CA TYR A 4 -26.65 0.13 -20.40
C TYR A 4 -27.39 0.51 -19.12
N SER A 5 -26.78 0.29 -17.95
CA SER A 5 -27.20 0.92 -16.70
C SER A 5 -26.21 2.02 -16.34
N TYR A 6 -26.60 3.28 -16.57
CA TYR A 6 -25.92 4.42 -15.98
C TYR A 6 -26.37 4.55 -14.53
N SER A 7 -25.47 4.28 -13.57
CA SER A 7 -25.72 4.67 -12.18
C SER A 7 -25.31 6.12 -12.01
N TYR A 8 -26.29 7.02 -12.16
CA TYR A 8 -26.15 8.41 -11.73
C TYR A 8 -26.17 8.47 -10.20
N CYS A 9 -25.15 9.09 -9.59
CA CYS A 9 -25.24 9.55 -8.21
C CYS A 9 -26.25 10.71 -8.20
N THR A 10 -27.41 10.49 -7.60
CA THR A 10 -28.45 11.52 -7.44
C THR A 10 -28.14 12.36 -6.21
N HIS A 11 -28.00 13.67 -6.39
CA HIS A 11 -28.29 14.64 -5.34
C HIS A 11 -29.17 15.75 -5.92
N PHE A 12 -30.28 16.00 -5.22
CA PHE A 12 -31.30 16.98 -5.49
C PHE A 12 -30.77 18.41 -5.47
N THR A 13 -31.19 19.22 -6.43
CA THR A 13 -31.17 20.69 -6.36
C THR A 13 -32.60 21.19 -6.38
N ASP A 14 -32.96 22.08 -5.45
CA ASP A 14 -34.11 22.97 -5.61
C ASP A 14 -33.68 24.43 -5.35
N SER A 15 -34.30 25.32 -6.11
CA SER A 15 -33.81 26.66 -6.46
C SER A 15 -34.49 27.83 -5.73
N LEU A 16 -33.66 28.72 -5.14
CA LEU A 16 -33.65 30.22 -5.13
C LEU A 16 -34.79 31.04 -4.47
N PRO A 17 -34.63 32.37 -4.16
CA PRO A 17 -33.47 33.28 -4.31
C PRO A 17 -33.09 34.17 -3.08
N ASN A 18 -31.79 34.48 -2.91
CA ASN A 18 -31.21 35.83 -2.74
C ASN A 18 -29.71 35.76 -2.38
N LYS A 19 -28.85 36.46 -3.16
CA LYS A 19 -27.37 36.58 -3.09
C LYS A 19 -27.01 38.08 -2.89
N PRO A 20 -25.76 38.56 -2.64
CA PRO A 20 -24.42 37.91 -2.56
C PRO A 20 -23.52 38.48 -1.40
N PRO A 21 -22.15 38.38 -1.35
CA PRO A 21 -21.13 37.67 -2.19
C PRO A 21 -20.13 36.82 -1.34
N SER A 22 -19.13 36.04 -1.78
CA SER A 22 -18.74 35.30 -3.00
C SER A 22 -17.46 34.50 -2.63
N LEU A 23 -17.49 33.16 -2.70
CA LEU A 23 -16.31 32.29 -2.76
C LEU A 23 -16.62 31.14 -3.73
N PRO A 24 -15.71 30.75 -4.64
CA PRO A 24 -16.01 29.76 -5.66
C PRO A 24 -15.83 28.33 -5.12
N LEU A 25 -16.82 27.47 -5.36
CA LEU A 25 -16.75 26.02 -5.21
C LEU A 25 -17.33 25.40 -6.49
N SER A 26 -16.49 24.72 -7.25
CA SER A 26 -16.87 23.67 -8.19
C SER A 26 -15.61 22.90 -8.54
N GLN A 27 -15.42 21.72 -7.92
CA GLN A 27 -14.54 20.71 -8.45
C GLN A 27 -15.28 19.38 -8.42
N HIS A 28 -15.51 18.82 -9.61
CA HIS A 28 -15.87 17.42 -9.78
C HIS A 28 -14.74 16.56 -9.19
N THR A 29 -14.98 15.85 -8.09
CA THR A 29 -14.01 14.87 -7.58
C THR A 29 -14.00 13.67 -8.53
N ARG A 30 -12.94 13.55 -9.33
CA ARG A 30 -12.72 12.39 -10.22
C ARG A 30 -12.31 11.19 -9.36
N CYS A 31 -13.28 10.37 -8.99
CA CYS A 31 -13.02 9.10 -8.31
C CYS A 31 -12.57 8.04 -9.32
N SER A 32 -11.46 7.35 -9.03
CA SER A 32 -10.95 6.28 -9.88
C SER A 32 -11.09 4.93 -9.19
N THR A 33 -11.47 3.91 -9.96
CA THR A 33 -11.64 2.54 -9.48
C THR A 33 -10.65 1.63 -10.19
N LEU A 34 -9.82 0.93 -9.42
CA LEU A 34 -8.97 -0.16 -9.91
C LEU A 34 -9.59 -1.50 -9.49
N LEU A 35 -9.96 -2.31 -10.48
CA LEU A 35 -10.50 -3.65 -10.26
C LEU A 35 -9.38 -4.68 -10.32
N LEU A 36 -9.14 -5.40 -9.23
CA LEU A 36 -8.22 -6.54 -9.20
C LEU A 36 -9.05 -7.82 -9.31
N ARG A 37 -9.06 -8.45 -10.49
CA ARG A 37 -9.65 -9.77 -10.68
C ARG A 37 -8.57 -10.83 -10.51
N ILE A 38 -8.81 -11.78 -9.62
CA ILE A 38 -7.97 -12.96 -9.49
C ILE A 38 -8.59 -14.05 -10.37
N GLY A 39 -7.79 -14.69 -11.25
CA GLY A 39 -8.26 -15.68 -12.22
C GLY A 39 -9.08 -16.80 -11.57
N SER A 40 -10.14 -17.21 -12.24
CA SER A 40 -11.10 -18.22 -11.76
C SER A 40 -10.78 -19.58 -12.36
N PRO A 41 -10.94 -20.69 -11.63
CA PRO A 41 -11.43 -21.91 -12.22
C PRO A 41 -12.91 -22.12 -11.80
N LEU A 42 -13.72 -22.44 -12.81
CA LEU A 42 -14.98 -23.18 -12.80
C LEU A 42 -15.93 -23.08 -11.59
N LEU A 43 -17.19 -22.74 -11.93
CA LEU A 43 -18.40 -22.78 -11.11
C LEU A 43 -18.49 -24.06 -10.27
N ILE A 44 -18.07 -23.99 -9.00
CA ILE A 44 -18.43 -24.95 -7.96
C ILE A 44 -19.28 -24.20 -6.94
N MET A 45 -20.45 -24.76 -6.65
CA MET A 45 -21.41 -24.30 -5.66
C MET A 45 -20.71 -23.77 -4.40
N ALA A 46 -21.07 -22.55 -4.00
CA ALA A 46 -20.56 -21.87 -2.81
C ALA A 46 -20.81 -22.71 -1.55
N SER A 47 -19.84 -23.53 -1.16
CA SER A 47 -19.69 -24.00 0.20
C SER A 47 -19.16 -22.84 1.03
N SER A 48 -19.75 -22.65 2.22
CA SER A 48 -19.41 -21.55 3.11
C SER A 48 -17.91 -21.48 3.36
N ILE A 49 -17.31 -20.32 3.15
CA ILE A 49 -15.96 -20.00 3.59
C ILE A 49 -15.82 -20.45 5.05
N GLU A 50 -14.92 -21.41 5.30
CA GLU A 50 -14.55 -21.88 6.63
C GLU A 50 -13.81 -20.76 7.36
N GLY A 51 -14.45 -20.21 8.39
CA GLY A 51 -13.88 -19.21 9.29
C GLY A 51 -14.90 -18.16 9.69
N THR A 52 -15.44 -18.26 10.90
CA THR A 52 -16.22 -17.16 11.49
C THR A 52 -15.29 -16.01 11.83
N ALA A 53 -15.53 -14.82 11.29
CA ALA A 53 -14.75 -13.62 11.57
C ALA A 53 -15.14 -13.04 12.93
N GLN A 54 -14.20 -13.10 13.87
CA GLN A 54 -14.39 -12.59 15.22
C GLN A 54 -14.33 -11.06 15.24
N ILE A 55 -15.33 -10.44 15.83
CA ILE A 55 -15.39 -9.00 16.09
C ILE A 55 -14.60 -8.71 17.36
N GLN A 56 -13.64 -7.81 17.24
CA GLN A 56 -12.88 -7.25 18.37
C GLN A 56 -13.09 -5.73 18.35
N PRO A 57 -14.03 -5.20 19.16
CA PRO A 57 -14.31 -3.78 19.21
C PRO A 57 -13.03 -2.95 19.42
N SER A 58 -12.95 -1.81 18.74
CA SER A 58 -11.77 -0.93 18.74
C SER A 58 -10.49 -1.52 18.15
N LYS A 59 -10.50 -2.76 17.64
CA LYS A 59 -9.28 -3.48 17.27
C LYS A 59 -9.32 -4.14 15.91
N ALA A 60 -10.27 -5.04 15.63
CA ALA A 60 -10.19 -5.88 14.45
C ALA A 60 -11.50 -6.56 14.06
N LEU A 61 -11.53 -7.05 12.82
CA LEU A 61 -12.44 -8.10 12.35
C LEU A 61 -11.61 -9.28 11.83
N GLY A 62 -11.52 -10.36 12.60
CA GLY A 62 -10.60 -11.46 12.31
C GLY A 62 -9.16 -10.96 12.18
N PHE A 63 -8.52 -11.20 11.04
CA PHE A 63 -7.15 -10.74 10.76
C PHE A 63 -7.07 -9.27 10.30
N LEU A 64 -8.20 -8.62 10.03
CA LEU A 64 -8.27 -7.22 9.61
C LEU A 64 -8.13 -6.33 10.84
N VAL A 65 -6.90 -5.94 11.18
CA VAL A 65 -6.60 -5.15 12.38
C VAL A 65 -6.55 -3.66 12.05
N LEU A 66 -7.26 -2.84 12.81
CA LEU A 66 -7.19 -1.38 12.73
C LEU A 66 -5.76 -0.90 12.93
N GLY A 67 -5.31 -0.04 12.02
CA GLY A 67 -3.93 0.38 11.91
C GLY A 67 -3.07 -0.52 11.03
N SER A 68 -3.53 -1.61 10.44
CA SER A 68 -2.71 -2.32 9.43
C SER A 68 -2.49 -1.44 8.20
N SER A 69 -1.34 -1.54 7.55
CA SER A 69 -1.11 -0.80 6.29
C SER A 69 -1.94 -1.37 5.14
N VAL A 70 -2.26 -0.54 4.15
CA VAL A 70 -2.98 -1.01 2.94
C VAL A 70 -2.18 -2.08 2.19
N HIS A 71 -0.85 -1.97 2.21
CA HIS A 71 0.08 -2.98 1.66
C HIS A 71 -0.12 -4.35 2.32
N ASP A 72 -0.13 -4.39 3.64
CA ASP A 72 -0.23 -5.66 4.37
C ASP A 72 -1.63 -6.26 4.26
N VAL A 73 -2.68 -5.42 4.31
CA VAL A 73 -4.07 -5.89 4.18
C VAL A 73 -4.33 -6.44 2.78
N LEU A 74 -3.97 -5.71 1.72
CA LEU A 74 -4.14 -6.20 0.35
C LEU A 74 -3.29 -7.44 0.07
N GLY A 75 -2.05 -7.50 0.59
CA GLY A 75 -1.21 -8.69 0.49
C GLY A 75 -1.89 -9.93 1.08
N ARG A 76 -2.47 -9.82 2.28
CA ARG A 76 -3.20 -10.92 2.94
C ARG A 76 -4.49 -11.30 2.21
N LEU A 77 -5.26 -10.33 1.73
CA LEU A 77 -6.49 -10.59 0.98
C LEU A 77 -6.18 -11.33 -0.33
N ARG A 78 -5.16 -10.88 -1.07
CA ARG A 78 -4.72 -11.51 -2.34
C ARG A 78 -4.16 -12.91 -2.14
N ALA A 79 -3.56 -13.20 -1.00
CA ALA A 79 -3.09 -14.55 -0.65
C ALA A 79 -4.24 -15.55 -0.42
N GLN A 80 -5.49 -15.09 -0.36
CA GLN A 80 -6.67 -15.93 -0.10
C GLN A 80 -7.76 -15.70 -1.16
N PRO A 81 -7.50 -15.99 -2.45
CA PRO A 81 -8.43 -15.67 -3.55
C PRO A 81 -9.75 -16.44 -3.50
N ARG A 82 -9.77 -17.61 -2.86
CA ARG A 82 -11.00 -18.38 -2.62
C ARG A 82 -11.94 -17.68 -1.64
N ILE A 83 -11.38 -16.95 -0.67
CA ILE A 83 -12.14 -16.23 0.37
C ILE A 83 -12.51 -14.83 -0.11
N PHE A 84 -11.58 -14.17 -0.81
CA PHE A 84 -11.72 -12.80 -1.32
C PHE A 84 -11.58 -12.79 -2.86
N PRO A 85 -12.59 -13.29 -3.60
CA PRO A 85 -12.49 -13.46 -5.05
C PRO A 85 -12.55 -12.14 -5.83
N SER A 86 -13.02 -11.06 -5.20
CA SER A 86 -13.12 -9.74 -5.83
C SER A 86 -12.70 -8.65 -4.85
N ILE A 87 -11.75 -7.82 -5.27
CA ILE A 87 -11.22 -6.70 -4.50
C ILE A 87 -11.24 -5.45 -5.40
N SER A 88 -12.04 -4.46 -5.02
CA SER A 88 -12.10 -3.16 -5.69
C SER A 88 -11.35 -2.11 -4.87
N VAL A 89 -10.39 -1.43 -5.48
CA VAL A 89 -9.66 -0.31 -4.86
C VAL A 89 -10.18 0.99 -5.42
N ILE A 90 -10.68 1.87 -4.55
CA ILE A 90 -11.24 3.17 -4.90
C ILE A 90 -10.37 4.24 -4.25
N TYR A 91 -9.97 5.24 -5.05
CA TYR A 91 -9.13 6.34 -4.60
C TYR A 91 -9.43 7.62 -5.38
N ASP A 92 -9.02 8.76 -4.81
CA ASP A 92 -9.06 10.04 -5.48
C ASP A 92 -7.82 10.22 -6.35
N SER A 93 -8.00 10.27 -7.66
CA SER A 93 -6.89 10.41 -8.60
C SER A 93 -6.21 11.79 -8.53
N ALA A 94 -6.90 12.82 -8.06
CA ALA A 94 -6.33 14.17 -7.93
C ALA A 94 -5.51 14.32 -6.64
N ALA A 95 -5.91 13.64 -5.56
CA ALA A 95 -5.27 13.73 -4.25
C ALA A 95 -5.04 12.36 -3.59
N PRO A 96 -4.29 11.44 -4.24
CA PRO A 96 -4.22 10.03 -3.82
C PRO A 96 -3.50 9.79 -2.48
N LEU A 97 -2.77 10.79 -1.98
CA LEU A 97 -2.04 10.74 -0.70
C LEU A 97 -2.73 11.53 0.41
N ALA A 98 -3.76 12.32 0.11
CA ALA A 98 -4.52 13.08 1.10
C ALA A 98 -5.88 12.44 1.37
N SER A 99 -6.56 12.01 0.30
CA SER A 99 -7.88 11.40 0.37
C SER A 99 -7.82 9.94 0.87
N PRO A 100 -8.84 9.46 1.61
CA PRO A 100 -8.92 8.07 2.03
C PRO A 100 -8.93 7.08 0.87
N ILE A 101 -8.28 5.92 1.07
CA ILE A 101 -8.33 4.79 0.14
C ILE A 101 -9.43 3.83 0.63
N VAL A 102 -10.28 3.36 -0.28
CA VAL A 102 -11.38 2.46 0.06
C VAL A 102 -11.19 1.12 -0.66
N LEU A 103 -11.22 0.03 0.10
CA LEU A 103 -11.31 -1.33 -0.44
C LEU A 103 -12.73 -1.83 -0.29
N THR A 104 -13.33 -2.28 -1.38
CA THR A 104 -14.66 -2.91 -1.37
C THR A 104 -14.50 -4.40 -1.65
N LEU A 105 -15.02 -5.22 -0.74
CA LEU A 105 -15.03 -6.68 -0.80
C LEU A 105 -16.48 -7.14 -0.97
N ASP A 106 -17.04 -6.90 -2.16
CA ASP A 106 -18.48 -7.06 -2.43
C ASP A 106 -18.99 -8.48 -2.18
N SER A 107 -18.14 -9.49 -2.46
CA SER A 107 -18.43 -10.91 -2.21
C SER A 107 -18.49 -11.26 -0.73
N ASN A 108 -17.87 -10.44 0.13
CA ASN A 108 -17.82 -10.65 1.58
C ASN A 108 -18.73 -9.67 2.33
N GLY A 109 -19.30 -8.67 1.64
CA GLY A 109 -20.12 -7.63 2.27
C GLY A 109 -19.31 -6.68 3.15
N LEU A 110 -18.03 -6.49 2.86
CA LEU A 110 -17.13 -5.66 3.66
C LEU A 110 -16.64 -4.43 2.89
N ARG A 111 -16.45 -3.33 3.61
CA ARG A 111 -15.74 -2.14 3.13
C ARG A 111 -14.68 -1.73 4.13
N LEU A 112 -13.45 -1.57 3.66
CA LEU A 112 -12.29 -1.19 4.47
C LEU A 112 -11.85 0.20 4.03
N ARG A 113 -11.61 1.12 4.97
CA ARG A 113 -11.19 2.49 4.64
C ARG A 113 -9.89 2.82 5.34
N PHE A 114 -8.94 3.31 4.56
CA PHE A 114 -7.61 3.69 4.98
C PHE A 114 -7.47 5.20 4.94
N ASP A 115 -6.61 5.78 5.79
CA ASP A 115 -6.22 7.18 5.60
C ASP A 115 -5.34 7.34 4.34
N GLY A 116 -5.24 8.57 3.83
CA GLY A 116 -4.37 8.87 2.68
C GLY A 116 -2.89 8.91 3.08
N PRO A 117 -2.49 9.75 4.06
CA PRO A 117 -1.09 10.03 4.34
C PRO A 117 -0.24 8.83 4.78
N ASP A 118 -0.77 7.97 5.63
CA ASP A 118 -0.03 6.84 6.22
C ASP A 118 -0.57 5.47 5.75
N GLN A 119 -1.62 5.49 4.92
CA GLN A 119 -2.29 4.32 4.36
C GLN A 119 -2.66 3.27 5.40
N ARG A 120 -3.21 3.72 6.53
CA ARG A 120 -3.57 2.90 7.70
C ARG A 120 -5.04 2.57 7.70
N LEU A 121 -5.41 1.32 7.97
CA LEU A 121 -6.80 0.91 8.12
C LEU A 121 -7.45 1.65 9.29
N ARG A 122 -8.44 2.51 9.02
CA ARG A 122 -9.12 3.35 10.02
C ARG A 122 -10.52 2.85 10.36
N LEU A 123 -11.19 2.24 9.38
CA LEU A 123 -12.57 1.80 9.50
C LEU A 123 -12.77 0.47 8.79
N ILE A 124 -13.44 -0.45 9.49
CA ILE A 124 -13.93 -1.70 8.92
C ILE A 124 -15.45 -1.65 8.99
N GLU A 125 -16.11 -1.82 7.85
CA GLU A 125 -17.56 -1.78 7.74
C GLU A 125 -18.06 -3.13 7.24
N VAL A 126 -19.08 -3.65 7.92
CA VAL A 126 -19.91 -4.74 7.42
C VAL A 126 -21.16 -4.08 6.83
N LEU A 127 -21.33 -4.22 5.52
CA LEU A 127 -22.45 -3.67 4.76
C LEU A 127 -23.51 -4.72 4.43
N ASP A 128 -23.15 -6.00 4.54
CA ASP A 128 -24.06 -7.12 4.30
C ASP A 128 -23.70 -8.27 5.25
N PHE A 129 -24.56 -8.49 6.25
CA PHE A 129 -24.35 -9.52 7.29
C PHE A 129 -24.59 -10.95 6.79
N GLN A 130 -25.10 -11.12 5.56
CA GLN A 130 -25.36 -12.45 4.98
C GLN A 130 -24.14 -13.00 4.25
N LYS A 131 -23.21 -12.12 3.85
CA LYS A 131 -21.99 -12.48 3.11
C LYS A 131 -20.78 -12.78 3.99
N SER A 132 -20.90 -12.56 5.31
CA SER A 132 -19.85 -12.83 6.29
C SER A 132 -20.43 -13.50 7.53
N ARG A 133 -19.79 -14.58 8.00
CA ARG A 133 -20.10 -15.17 9.31
C ARG A 133 -19.37 -14.39 10.40
N LEU A 134 -20.12 -13.78 11.31
CA LEU A 134 -19.59 -12.85 12.31
C LEU A 134 -19.90 -13.34 13.73
N SER A 135 -18.91 -13.29 14.62
CA SER A 135 -19.09 -13.63 16.04
C SER A 135 -18.51 -12.59 16.99
N TYR A 136 -19.12 -12.47 18.16
CA TYR A 136 -18.68 -11.65 19.27
C TYR A 136 -18.90 -12.41 20.59
N ASN A 137 -17.88 -12.52 21.44
CA ASN A 137 -17.92 -13.25 22.72
C ASN A 137 -18.61 -14.63 22.61
N SER A 138 -18.21 -15.43 21.60
CA SER A 138 -18.77 -16.76 21.29
C SER A 138 -20.22 -16.78 20.79
N GLY A 139 -20.91 -15.63 20.71
CA GLY A 139 -22.22 -15.49 20.10
C GLY A 139 -22.12 -15.07 18.63
N GLU A 140 -22.96 -15.63 17.76
CA GLU A 140 -23.08 -15.19 16.37
C GLU A 140 -23.99 -13.96 16.26
N LEU A 141 -23.63 -13.00 15.41
CA LEU A 141 -24.47 -11.82 15.16
C LEU A 141 -25.72 -12.19 14.37
N THR A 142 -25.55 -12.95 13.30
CA THR A 142 -26.61 -13.43 12.43
C THR A 142 -26.57 -14.95 12.39
N ARG A 143 -27.74 -15.58 12.57
CA ARG A 143 -27.88 -17.02 12.40
C ARG A 143 -28.28 -17.30 10.95
N PRO A 144 -27.53 -18.15 10.22
CA PRO A 144 -27.90 -18.56 8.87
C PRO A 144 -29.32 -19.15 8.85
N GLY A 145 -30.10 -18.83 7.82
CA GLY A 145 -31.44 -19.42 7.61
C GLY A 145 -32.59 -18.79 8.39
N THR A 146 -32.36 -17.71 9.16
CA THR A 146 -33.44 -16.98 9.86
C THR A 146 -34.21 -15.99 8.97
N GLY A 147 -33.79 -15.80 7.72
CA GLY A 147 -34.39 -14.83 6.79
C GLY A 147 -34.17 -13.36 7.15
N THR A 148 -33.44 -13.07 8.23
CA THR A 148 -33.11 -11.71 8.64
C THR A 148 -31.91 -11.19 7.86
N GLU A 149 -32.01 -9.96 7.35
CA GLU A 149 -30.92 -9.30 6.59
C GLU A 149 -29.75 -8.87 7.50
N GLY A 150 -29.99 -8.77 8.81
CA GLY A 150 -28.99 -8.38 9.80
C GLY A 150 -29.41 -8.67 11.24
N PRO A 151 -28.54 -8.39 12.23
CA PRO A 151 -28.83 -8.59 13.63
C PRO A 151 -29.91 -7.62 14.12
N THR A 152 -30.89 -8.12 14.87
CA THR A 152 -31.92 -7.28 15.48
C THR A 152 -31.39 -6.49 16.68
N PHE A 153 -32.01 -5.35 16.98
CA PHE A 153 -31.66 -4.54 18.15
C PHE A 153 -31.67 -5.38 19.43
N ARG A 154 -32.71 -6.20 19.65
CA ARG A 154 -32.80 -7.08 20.84
C ARG A 154 -31.65 -8.07 20.92
N SER A 155 -31.15 -8.59 19.79
CA SER A 155 -29.99 -9.49 19.77
C SER A 155 -28.72 -8.76 20.23
N ILE A 156 -28.47 -7.59 19.65
CA ILE A 156 -27.31 -6.76 19.98
C ILE A 156 -27.37 -6.28 21.43
N TYR A 157 -28.47 -5.65 21.82
CA TYR A 157 -28.63 -4.95 23.09
C TYR A 157 -28.85 -5.89 24.28
N ASN A 158 -29.64 -6.96 24.15
CA ASN A 158 -29.97 -7.83 25.28
C ASN A 158 -29.08 -9.07 25.40
N LYS A 159 -28.40 -9.50 24.33
CA LYS A 159 -27.67 -10.78 24.33
C LYS A 159 -26.17 -10.65 24.09
N LEU A 160 -25.75 -9.78 23.16
CA LEU A 160 -24.36 -9.76 22.69
C LEU A 160 -23.53 -8.68 23.38
N PHE A 161 -23.91 -7.41 23.23
CA PHE A 161 -23.12 -6.25 23.68
C PHE A 161 -23.64 -5.63 24.98
N GLY A 162 -24.91 -5.86 25.31
CA GLY A 162 -25.52 -5.28 26.50
C GLY A 162 -26.05 -3.85 26.29
N PRO A 163 -26.60 -3.24 27.36
CA PRO A 163 -27.02 -1.85 27.37
C PRO A 163 -25.87 -0.88 27.07
N THR A 164 -26.19 0.25 26.45
CA THR A 164 -25.23 1.32 26.13
C THR A 164 -25.89 2.69 26.26
N TYR A 165 -25.09 3.74 26.18
CA TYR A 165 -25.57 5.12 26.13
C TYR A 165 -26.37 5.38 24.84
N PRO A 166 -27.30 6.36 24.85
CA PRO A 166 -27.99 6.79 23.64
C PRO A 166 -27.01 7.09 22.51
N GLY A 167 -27.36 6.61 21.32
CA GLY A 167 -26.66 6.87 20.08
C GLY A 167 -27.12 8.17 19.43
N GLU A 168 -26.97 8.24 18.11
CA GLU A 168 -27.32 9.42 17.32
C GLU A 168 -28.23 9.03 16.16
N TYR A 169 -29.29 9.81 15.95
CA TYR A 169 -30.07 9.74 14.71
C TYR A 169 -29.45 10.63 13.65
N MET A 170 -29.04 10.04 12.54
CA MET A 170 -28.51 10.72 11.36
C MET A 170 -29.65 10.90 10.36
N GLU A 171 -30.31 12.07 10.42
CA GLU A 171 -31.49 12.40 9.62
C GLU A 171 -31.22 12.39 8.10
N ASP A 172 -30.01 12.78 7.71
CA ASP A 172 -29.53 12.76 6.32
C ASP A 172 -29.48 11.35 5.74
N GLN A 173 -29.21 10.34 6.57
CA GLN A 173 -29.10 8.94 6.18
C GLN A 173 -30.34 8.11 6.54
N GLY A 174 -31.24 8.66 7.36
CA GLY A 174 -32.39 7.92 7.87
C GLY A 174 -31.98 6.73 8.73
N VAL A 175 -30.88 6.84 9.48
CA VAL A 175 -30.38 5.76 10.34
C VAL A 175 -30.15 6.25 11.77
N TYR A 176 -30.45 5.38 12.73
CA TYR A 176 -30.02 5.54 14.10
C TYR A 176 -28.77 4.70 14.35
N VAL A 177 -27.69 5.36 14.75
CA VAL A 177 -26.40 4.72 15.02
C VAL A 177 -26.30 4.42 16.50
N LEU A 178 -26.51 3.16 16.87
CA LEU A 178 -26.26 2.65 18.22
C LEU A 178 -24.77 2.42 18.39
N SER A 179 -24.14 3.13 19.34
CA SER A 179 -22.70 3.08 19.52
C SER A 179 -22.30 2.36 20.81
N TYR A 180 -21.22 1.62 20.71
CA TYR A 180 -20.41 1.08 21.80
C TYR A 180 -18.96 1.58 21.65
N PRO A 181 -18.10 1.40 22.67
CA PRO A 181 -16.67 1.62 22.50
C PRO A 181 -16.09 0.78 21.36
N GLY A 182 -15.71 1.48 20.28
CA GLY A 182 -15.05 0.94 19.10
C GLY A 182 -15.88 0.05 18.17
N VAL A 183 -17.20 0.01 18.34
CA VAL A 183 -18.13 -0.62 17.39
C VAL A 183 -19.47 0.12 17.38
N ALA A 184 -20.10 0.23 16.22
CA ALA A 184 -21.43 0.82 16.10
C ALA A 184 -22.30 0.05 15.10
N PHE A 185 -23.61 0.11 15.30
CA PHE A 185 -24.63 -0.53 14.45
C PHE A 185 -25.61 0.52 13.94
N SER A 186 -25.90 0.48 12.65
CA SER A 186 -26.81 1.45 12.01
C SER A 186 -28.15 0.79 11.74
N PHE A 187 -29.20 1.27 12.40
CA PHE A 187 -30.57 0.81 12.23
C PHE A 187 -31.35 1.78 11.35
N PRO A 188 -31.93 1.34 10.23
CA PRO A 188 -32.80 2.19 9.43
C PRO A 188 -34.02 2.65 10.24
N ILE A 189 -34.26 3.95 10.31
CA ILE A 189 -35.45 4.55 10.90
C ILE A 189 -36.01 5.59 9.94
N LYS A 190 -37.25 5.37 9.48
CA LYS A 190 -37.99 6.33 8.65
C LYS A 190 -38.04 7.69 9.34
N LYS A 191 -37.86 8.76 8.57
CA LYS A 191 -37.80 10.14 9.08
C LYS A 191 -39.02 10.51 9.92
N GLU A 192 -40.19 10.02 9.55
CA GLU A 192 -41.45 10.29 10.23
C GLU A 192 -41.60 9.53 11.56
N ALA A 193 -40.86 8.43 11.72
CA ALA A 193 -40.91 7.59 12.92
C ALA A 193 -40.00 8.13 14.04
N TRP A 194 -38.96 8.90 13.70
CA TRP A 194 -38.09 9.51 14.69
C TRP A 194 -38.63 10.87 15.14
N LYS A 195 -39.01 10.97 16.41
CA LYS A 195 -39.39 12.24 17.05
C LYS A 195 -38.23 12.69 17.95
N GLY A 196 -37.89 13.98 17.91
CA GLY A 196 -36.86 14.53 18.80
C GLY A 196 -37.17 14.22 20.27
N GLY A 197 -36.26 13.53 20.95
CA GLY A 197 -36.45 13.07 22.34
C GLY A 197 -37.16 11.72 22.50
N ALA A 198 -37.39 10.96 21.42
CA ALA A 198 -37.91 9.60 21.51
C ALA A 198 -36.93 8.67 22.26
N ASP A 199 -37.48 7.76 23.08
CA ASP A 199 -36.69 6.70 23.68
C ASP A 199 -36.28 5.67 22.62
N PHE A 200 -35.00 5.65 22.28
CA PHE A 200 -34.46 4.77 21.24
C PHE A 200 -34.71 3.29 21.52
N VAL A 201 -34.75 2.87 22.79
CA VAL A 201 -34.98 1.47 23.15
C VAL A 201 -36.38 1.06 22.74
N SER A 202 -37.37 1.91 23.00
CA SER A 202 -38.76 1.68 22.59
C SER A 202 -38.91 1.59 21.07
N VAL A 203 -38.27 2.50 20.32
CA VAL A 203 -38.35 2.57 18.85
C VAL A 203 -37.68 1.35 18.22
N LEU A 204 -36.46 1.02 18.64
CA LEU A 204 -35.68 -0.08 18.06
C LEU A 204 -36.12 -1.47 18.54
N SER A 205 -36.85 -1.56 19.66
CA SER A 205 -37.44 -2.81 20.14
C SER A 205 -38.83 -3.09 19.56
N SER A 206 -39.40 -2.17 18.80
CA SER A 206 -40.71 -2.31 18.14
C SER A 206 -40.73 -3.53 17.22
N PRO A 207 -41.87 -4.25 17.09
CA PRO A 207 -42.02 -5.32 16.09
C PRO A 207 -41.75 -4.88 14.65
N ASP A 208 -41.99 -3.61 14.34
CA ASP A 208 -41.78 -3.03 13.00
C ASP A 208 -40.33 -2.54 12.77
N ALA A 209 -39.48 -2.60 13.81
CA ALA A 209 -38.10 -2.14 13.74
C ALA A 209 -37.29 -3.03 12.79
N GLN A 210 -36.59 -2.39 11.85
CA GLN A 210 -35.73 -3.08 10.92
C GLN A 210 -34.45 -3.56 11.63
N PRO A 211 -33.86 -4.69 11.21
CA PRO A 211 -32.56 -5.12 11.71
C PRO A 211 -31.46 -4.10 11.35
N ALA A 212 -30.29 -4.22 11.98
CA ALA A 212 -29.15 -3.39 11.63
C ALA A 212 -28.78 -3.61 10.16
N SER A 213 -28.62 -2.52 9.43
CA SER A 213 -28.23 -2.50 8.01
C SER A 213 -26.72 -2.52 7.82
N SER A 214 -25.96 -2.04 8.81
CA SER A 214 -24.50 -2.08 8.78
C SER A 214 -23.90 -2.07 10.18
N MET A 215 -22.63 -2.45 10.26
CA MET A 215 -21.80 -2.37 11.45
C MET A 215 -20.46 -1.72 11.10
N ALA A 216 -19.96 -0.86 11.98
CA ALA A 216 -18.67 -0.19 11.86
C ALA A 216 -17.76 -0.58 13.04
N ILE A 217 -16.51 -0.93 12.78
CA ILE A 217 -15.46 -1.13 13.77
C ILE A 217 -14.40 -0.06 13.56
N PHE A 218 -14.14 0.73 14.60
CA PHE A 218 -13.32 1.94 14.58
C PHE A 218 -12.58 2.11 15.91
N ALA A 219 -11.52 2.91 15.93
CA ALA A 219 -10.84 3.25 17.17
C ALA A 219 -11.49 4.48 17.81
N GLY A 220 -12.00 4.33 19.04
CA GLY A 220 -12.58 5.44 19.81
C GLY A 220 -13.67 5.01 20.79
N PRO A 221 -14.08 5.91 21.70
CA PRO A 221 -15.07 5.61 22.74
C PRO A 221 -16.52 5.56 22.21
N SER A 222 -16.83 6.30 21.14
CA SER A 222 -18.15 6.34 20.51
C SER A 222 -18.03 6.75 19.04
N TRP A 223 -19.03 6.39 18.21
CA TRP A 223 -19.08 6.76 16.79
C TRP A 223 -19.11 8.28 16.60
N LEU A 224 -19.93 8.96 17.40
CA LEU A 224 -20.09 10.41 17.38
C LEU A 224 -18.74 11.14 17.55
N GLU A 225 -17.91 10.68 18.49
CA GLU A 225 -16.60 11.27 18.77
C GLU A 225 -15.50 10.83 17.79
N ALA A 226 -15.64 9.63 17.22
CA ALA A 226 -14.63 9.04 16.33
C ALA A 226 -14.75 9.58 14.90
N ARG A 227 -15.98 9.73 14.36
CA ARG A 227 -16.22 9.98 12.93
C ARG A 227 -15.59 11.27 12.39
N THR A 228 -15.47 12.32 13.20
CA THR A 228 -14.96 13.64 12.78
C THR A 228 -13.44 13.67 12.55
N GLY A 229 -12.68 12.83 13.25
CA GLY A 229 -11.23 12.74 13.15
C GLY A 229 -10.72 11.39 12.64
N LEU A 230 -11.62 10.55 12.13
CA LEU A 230 -11.35 9.13 11.90
C LEU A 230 -10.18 8.89 10.95
N PHE A 231 -9.99 9.75 9.94
CA PHE A 231 -8.94 9.63 8.91
C PHE A 231 -7.76 10.58 9.10
N THR A 232 -7.79 11.44 10.11
CA THR A 232 -6.78 12.50 10.31
C THR A 232 -6.01 12.35 11.63
N ARG A 233 -6.61 11.72 12.65
CA ARG A 233 -5.92 11.49 13.94
C ARG A 233 -4.70 10.57 13.74
N PRO A 234 -3.60 10.75 14.49
CA PRO A 234 -2.47 9.81 14.44
C PRO A 234 -2.86 8.40 14.94
N VAL A 235 -2.34 7.34 14.31
CA VAL A 235 -2.59 5.94 14.73
C VAL A 235 -1.56 5.47 15.77
N GLN A 236 -2.03 4.99 16.92
CA GLN A 236 -1.18 4.52 18.02
C GLN A 236 -0.77 3.04 17.96
N ASN A 237 -1.36 2.25 17.07
CA ASN A 237 -0.96 0.85 16.84
C ASN A 237 0.17 0.74 15.78
N PRO A 238 0.99 -0.32 15.79
CA PRO A 238 1.98 -0.58 14.72
C PRO A 238 1.31 -0.89 13.36
N ARG A 239 2.00 -0.65 12.22
CA ARG A 239 1.51 -1.01 10.86
C ARG A 239 1.50 -2.51 10.65
N LEU A 240 2.38 -3.21 11.36
CA LEU A 240 2.53 -4.66 11.31
C LEU A 240 1.97 -5.29 12.60
N PRO A 241 0.79 -5.92 12.56
CA PRO A 241 0.18 -6.52 13.76
C PRO A 241 1.00 -7.65 14.41
N LEU A 242 1.95 -8.23 13.68
CA LEU A 242 2.85 -9.29 14.18
C LEU A 242 4.03 -8.73 14.99
N VAL A 243 4.38 -7.46 14.79
CA VAL A 243 5.45 -6.81 15.55
C VAL A 243 4.86 -6.38 16.89
N ASN A 244 5.13 -7.16 17.94
CA ASN A 244 4.81 -6.75 19.28
C ASN A 244 5.93 -5.82 19.83
N GLY A 245 5.54 -4.79 20.57
CA GLY A 245 6.50 -3.80 21.08
C GLY A 245 7.52 -4.37 22.08
N ALA A 246 7.29 -5.55 22.64
CA ALA A 246 8.27 -6.24 23.47
C ALA A 246 9.43 -6.78 22.63
N SER A 247 9.13 -7.48 21.53
CA SER A 247 10.10 -8.00 20.58
C SER A 247 10.90 -6.88 19.91
N ALA A 248 10.23 -5.80 19.52
CA ALA A 248 10.89 -4.62 18.97
C ALA A 248 11.92 -4.00 19.94
N ARG A 249 11.60 -3.92 21.24
CA ARG A 249 12.55 -3.39 22.24
C ARG A 249 13.72 -4.33 22.54
N LEU A 250 13.61 -5.61 22.23
CA LEU A 250 14.70 -6.59 22.41
C LEU A 250 15.67 -6.58 21.23
N SER A 251 15.19 -6.30 20.02
CA SER A 251 16.00 -6.23 18.82
C SER A 251 15.47 -5.15 17.89
N SER A 252 16.33 -4.18 17.56
CA SER A 252 15.99 -3.09 16.65
C SER A 252 15.57 -3.56 15.26
N ALA A 253 16.12 -4.69 14.80
CA ALA A 253 15.74 -5.36 13.56
C ALA A 253 14.25 -5.77 13.49
N ASN A 254 13.59 -5.94 14.64
CA ASN A 254 12.16 -6.25 14.70
C ASN A 254 11.29 -5.00 14.78
N ASP A 255 11.90 -3.81 14.89
CA ASP A 255 11.18 -2.57 15.06
C ASP A 255 10.78 -1.95 13.73
N GLU A 256 9.64 -1.27 13.75
CA GLU A 256 9.06 -0.74 12.55
C GLU A 256 9.62 0.66 12.23
N VAL A 257 10.07 0.84 10.98
CA VAL A 257 10.37 2.19 10.46
C VAL A 257 9.06 2.97 10.30
N GLU A 258 8.96 4.10 11.00
CA GLU A 258 7.82 5.02 10.97
C GLU A 258 8.01 6.13 9.94
N PHE A 259 9.23 6.64 9.84
CA PHE A 259 9.53 7.87 9.11
C PHE A 259 11.02 7.95 8.77
N VAL A 260 11.36 8.59 7.66
CA VAL A 260 12.74 8.83 7.24
C VAL A 260 13.00 10.34 7.12
N ARG A 261 13.98 10.88 7.86
CA ARG A 261 14.37 12.29 7.74
C ARG A 261 15.72 12.41 7.05
N PHE A 262 15.78 13.22 6.02
CA PHE A 262 17.03 13.59 5.37
C PHE A 262 17.51 14.92 5.91
N ARG A 263 18.73 14.93 6.45
CA ARG A 263 19.40 16.14 6.95
C ARG A 263 20.64 16.44 6.10
N ASP A 264 21.34 17.51 6.46
CA ASP A 264 22.62 17.86 5.86
C ASP A 264 23.66 16.73 6.03
N GLU A 265 24.74 16.75 5.23
CA GLU A 265 25.92 15.87 5.36
C GLU A 265 25.73 14.37 5.03
N ASN A 266 24.83 14.02 4.09
CA ASN A 266 24.58 12.63 3.68
C ASN A 266 24.07 11.72 4.83
N MET A 267 23.42 12.35 5.81
CA MET A 267 22.89 11.70 7.01
C MET A 267 21.39 11.44 6.84
N VAL A 268 21.01 10.17 6.91
CA VAL A 268 19.61 9.75 6.84
C VAL A 268 19.18 9.22 8.21
N GLU A 269 18.27 9.93 8.87
CA GLU A 269 17.68 9.51 10.14
C GLU A 269 16.52 8.55 9.87
N ILE A 270 16.64 7.31 10.32
CA ILE A 270 15.56 6.33 10.28
C ILE A 270 14.86 6.33 11.63
N VAL A 271 13.64 6.86 11.66
CA VAL A 271 12.81 6.97 12.86
C VAL A 271 12.03 5.68 13.04
N ARG A 272 12.10 5.11 14.24
CA ARG A 272 11.47 3.84 14.59
C ARG A 272 10.36 4.02 15.62
N ARG A 273 9.49 3.02 15.72
CA ARG A 273 8.32 3.04 16.62
C ARG A 273 8.71 2.94 18.10
N HIS A 274 9.58 2.00 18.46
CA HIS A 274 9.85 1.65 19.86
C HIS A 274 11.28 1.96 20.31
N ASN A 275 12.25 1.88 19.41
CA ASN A 275 13.65 2.17 19.66
C ASN A 275 14.02 3.59 19.23
N GLN A 276 15.17 4.05 19.71
CA GLN A 276 15.73 5.34 19.26
C GLN A 276 15.96 5.34 17.75
N PRO A 277 15.86 6.50 17.07
CA PRO A 277 16.26 6.61 15.68
C PRO A 277 17.72 6.19 15.49
N PHE A 278 18.06 5.69 14.31
CA PHE A 278 19.45 5.44 13.92
C PHE A 278 19.78 6.17 12.61
N TRP A 279 21.07 6.28 12.33
CA TRP A 279 21.56 7.04 11.19
C TRP A 279 22.17 6.11 10.15
N VAL A 280 21.69 6.21 8.92
CA VAL A 280 22.41 5.70 7.75
C VAL A 280 23.27 6.83 7.21
N ARG A 281 24.58 6.68 7.34
CA ARG A 281 25.58 7.59 6.78
C ARG A 281 25.94 7.10 5.38
N LEU A 282 25.45 7.77 4.34
CA LEU A 282 25.78 7.35 2.98
C LEU A 282 27.29 7.46 2.77
N HIS A 283 27.83 6.47 2.07
CA HIS A 283 29.25 6.20 1.83
C HIS A 283 30.05 5.71 3.04
N SER A 284 29.41 5.41 4.17
CA SER A 284 30.09 4.87 5.36
C SER A 284 29.36 3.70 6.02
N THR A 285 28.03 3.70 6.05
CA THR A 285 27.26 2.61 6.67
C THR A 285 27.41 1.33 5.87
N THR A 286 27.78 0.25 6.56
CA THR A 286 28.04 -1.05 5.94
C THR A 286 26.75 -1.88 5.83
N PRO A 287 26.72 -2.91 4.98
CA PRO A 287 25.61 -3.87 4.93
C PRO A 287 25.35 -4.55 6.28
N GLN A 288 26.40 -4.83 7.06
CA GLN A 288 26.26 -5.45 8.37
C GLN A 288 25.57 -4.53 9.38
N ASP A 289 25.87 -3.23 9.34
CA ASP A 289 25.18 -2.23 10.16
C ASP A 289 23.69 -2.19 9.82
N LEU A 290 23.35 -2.22 8.53
CA LEU A 290 21.96 -2.24 8.07
C LEU A 290 21.22 -3.49 8.54
N ILE A 291 21.82 -4.68 8.42
CA ILE A 291 21.20 -5.93 8.89
C ILE A 291 21.02 -5.92 10.40
N THR A 292 21.96 -5.33 11.14
CA THR A 292 21.87 -5.21 12.60
C THR A 292 20.69 -4.32 13.01
N GLU A 293 20.48 -3.21 12.31
CA GLU A 293 19.46 -2.21 12.68
C GLU A 293 18.07 -2.45 12.07
N LEU A 294 18.00 -3.05 10.87
CA LEU A 294 16.77 -3.26 10.08
C LEU A 294 16.40 -4.74 9.90
N GLY A 295 17.26 -5.65 10.33
CA GLY A 295 17.13 -7.07 10.01
C GLY A 295 17.51 -7.41 8.56
N PRO A 296 17.39 -8.69 8.19
CA PRO A 296 17.67 -9.12 6.84
C PRO A 296 16.71 -8.45 5.84
N PRO A 297 17.19 -8.06 4.64
CA PRO A 297 16.31 -7.51 3.62
C PRO A 297 15.31 -8.56 3.14
N SER A 298 14.16 -8.10 2.65
CA SER A 298 13.14 -8.98 2.07
C SER A 298 13.60 -9.63 0.76
N ALA A 299 14.44 -8.92 0.00
CA ALA A 299 15.11 -9.46 -1.18
C ALA A 299 16.46 -8.75 -1.40
N ILE A 300 17.35 -9.40 -2.15
CA ILE A 300 18.63 -8.82 -2.60
C ILE A 300 18.66 -8.84 -4.12
N TYR A 301 18.71 -7.66 -4.74
CA TYR A 301 18.88 -7.54 -6.19
C TYR A 301 20.32 -7.18 -6.55
N ARG A 302 21.03 -8.06 -7.26
CA ARG A 302 22.38 -7.80 -7.75
C ARG A 302 22.33 -7.13 -9.11
N LYS A 303 23.01 -5.99 -9.24
CA LYS A 303 23.11 -5.25 -10.50
C LYS A 303 24.13 -5.96 -11.40
N HIS A 304 23.66 -6.94 -12.16
CA HIS A 304 24.49 -7.58 -13.19
C HIS A 304 24.42 -6.75 -14.48
N ASP A 305 25.43 -5.92 -14.74
CA ASP A 305 25.56 -5.21 -16.01
C ASP A 305 26.19 -6.15 -17.07
N HIS A 306 25.38 -7.02 -17.65
CA HIS A 306 25.82 -7.92 -18.74
C HIS A 306 25.89 -7.23 -20.11
N ARG A 307 25.49 -5.96 -20.24
CA ARG A 307 25.41 -5.29 -21.56
C ARG A 307 26.76 -4.72 -22.02
N LEU A 308 27.72 -4.51 -21.11
CA LEU A 308 29.06 -4.01 -21.43
C LEU A 308 30.15 -5.09 -21.42
N SER A 309 29.89 -6.27 -20.85
CA SER A 309 30.88 -7.36 -20.75
C SER A 309 31.13 -8.10 -22.06
N ILE A 310 30.23 -8.00 -23.05
CA ILE A 310 30.34 -8.69 -24.34
C ILE A 310 31.43 -8.07 -25.25
N HIS A 311 31.92 -6.86 -24.94
CA HIS A 311 32.97 -6.20 -25.73
C HIS A 311 34.38 -6.28 -25.11
N ARG A 312 34.54 -6.82 -23.90
CA ARG A 312 35.86 -6.90 -23.26
C ARG A 312 36.67 -8.11 -23.74
N THR A 313 36.03 -9.20 -24.17
CA THR A 313 36.70 -10.44 -24.59
C THR A 313 37.14 -10.45 -26.06
N ARG A 314 36.86 -9.40 -26.84
CA ARG A 314 37.19 -9.36 -28.28
C ARG A 314 38.34 -8.45 -28.70
N SER A 315 38.97 -7.73 -27.75
CA SER A 315 40.06 -6.78 -28.06
C SER A 315 41.46 -7.24 -27.59
N LEU A 316 41.64 -8.51 -27.21
CA LEU A 316 42.95 -9.05 -26.77
C LEU A 316 43.46 -10.27 -27.55
N SER A 317 42.84 -10.65 -28.66
CA SER A 317 43.39 -11.70 -29.55
C SER A 317 43.74 -11.13 -30.93
N GLY A 318 44.75 -10.25 -30.96
CA GLY A 318 45.34 -9.73 -32.19
C GLY A 318 46.86 -9.75 -32.10
N GLY A 319 47.49 -10.90 -32.35
CA GLY A 319 48.94 -11.03 -32.30
C GLY A 319 49.50 -12.41 -32.66
N ALA A 320 49.74 -12.60 -33.95
CA ALA A 320 50.85 -13.36 -34.57
C ALA A 320 50.96 -14.90 -34.51
N ASN A 321 51.01 -15.46 -35.73
CA ASN A 321 51.86 -16.57 -36.24
C ASN A 321 51.57 -18.04 -35.89
N GLY A 322 51.29 -18.83 -36.93
CA GLY A 322 51.57 -20.27 -36.94
C GLY A 322 50.86 -21.03 -38.07
N ARG A 323 51.62 -21.62 -38.99
CA ARG A 323 51.18 -22.35 -40.19
C ARG A 323 50.67 -23.77 -39.88
N GLY A 324 49.69 -24.22 -40.66
CA GLY A 324 49.75 -25.54 -41.33
C GLY A 324 48.82 -26.66 -40.83
N HIS A 325 48.27 -27.35 -41.83
CA HIS A 325 47.71 -28.72 -41.87
C HIS A 325 46.20 -28.94 -41.66
N GLN A 326 45.58 -29.36 -42.76
CA GLN A 326 44.36 -30.17 -42.87
C GLN A 326 44.60 -31.56 -42.30
N ASP A 327 43.63 -32.12 -41.58
CA ASP A 327 43.14 -33.48 -41.86
C ASP A 327 41.70 -33.67 -41.34
N ASP A 328 40.96 -34.50 -42.08
CA ASP A 328 39.58 -34.91 -41.85
C ASP A 328 39.48 -36.11 -40.88
N THR A 329 38.26 -36.44 -40.44
CA THR A 329 37.82 -37.64 -39.67
C THR A 329 38.18 -37.64 -38.17
N ASP A 330 37.34 -38.06 -37.21
CA ASP A 330 36.38 -39.17 -37.14
C ASP A 330 35.37 -38.95 -35.97
N ASP A 331 34.22 -39.61 -36.05
CA ASP A 331 33.19 -39.74 -35.03
C ASP A 331 33.70 -40.51 -33.81
N THR A 332 33.57 -39.96 -32.60
CA THR A 332 33.42 -40.78 -31.38
C THR A 332 32.78 -39.97 -30.26
N GLU A 333 31.52 -40.27 -29.96
CA GLU A 333 30.96 -40.04 -28.63
C GLU A 333 31.67 -40.97 -27.63
N PRO A 334 31.79 -40.54 -26.36
CA PRO A 334 31.26 -41.42 -25.34
C PRO A 334 30.39 -40.68 -24.33
N GLU A 335 29.19 -41.25 -24.11
CA GLU A 335 28.52 -41.19 -22.83
C GLU A 335 29.40 -41.88 -21.77
N ASP A 336 29.59 -41.24 -20.61
CA ASP A 336 29.18 -41.84 -19.33
C ASP A 336 29.40 -40.88 -18.17
N ALA A 337 28.43 -40.96 -17.25
CA ALA A 337 28.20 -40.09 -16.12
C ALA A 337 29.27 -40.13 -15.03
N GLN A 338 29.50 -38.99 -14.38
CA GLN A 338 29.81 -38.93 -12.96
C GLN A 338 29.25 -37.64 -12.36
N SER A 339 28.17 -37.82 -11.58
CA SER A 339 27.75 -36.93 -10.52
C SER A 339 28.89 -36.73 -9.55
N ASP A 340 29.24 -35.49 -9.25
CA ASP A 340 29.71 -35.08 -7.93
C ASP A 340 29.23 -33.65 -7.69
N ASP A 341 28.16 -33.58 -6.90
CA ASP A 341 27.78 -32.40 -6.15
C ASP A 341 28.91 -32.09 -5.15
N GLU A 342 29.82 -31.18 -5.51
CA GLU A 342 30.59 -30.46 -4.51
C GLU A 342 30.18 -28.99 -4.55
N GLU A 343 29.47 -28.59 -3.49
CA GLU A 343 29.28 -27.21 -3.12
C GLU A 343 30.64 -26.52 -3.05
N ASP A 344 30.97 -25.71 -4.06
CA ASP A 344 32.12 -24.82 -4.01
C ASP A 344 31.80 -23.63 -3.09
N VAL A 345 31.81 -23.91 -1.80
CA VAL A 345 31.99 -22.94 -0.71
C VAL A 345 33.44 -22.46 -0.71
N SER A 346 33.91 -21.83 -1.80
CA SER A 346 35.18 -21.11 -1.78
C SER A 346 35.38 -19.99 -2.78
N ASP A 347 34.34 -19.44 -3.45
CA ASP A 347 34.54 -18.19 -4.20
C ASP A 347 34.41 -16.93 -3.32
N VAL A 348 35.31 -16.81 -2.35
CA VAL A 348 35.55 -15.58 -1.59
C VAL A 348 36.37 -14.57 -2.41
N SER A 349 36.69 -14.89 -3.67
CA SER A 349 37.56 -14.11 -4.55
C SER A 349 36.83 -13.33 -5.65
N ALA A 350 35.54 -13.62 -5.91
CA ALA A 350 34.64 -12.79 -6.72
C ALA A 350 34.06 -11.56 -5.96
N THR A 351 34.69 -11.16 -4.85
CA THR A 351 34.32 -9.98 -4.04
C THR A 351 34.70 -8.63 -4.65
N SER A 352 35.17 -8.60 -5.91
CA SER A 352 35.37 -7.36 -6.64
C SER A 352 34.20 -7.09 -7.60
N ASN A 353 33.42 -6.03 -7.33
CA ASN A 353 32.48 -5.37 -8.25
C ASN A 353 30.99 -5.79 -8.39
N SER A 354 30.37 -6.56 -7.49
CA SER A 354 28.90 -6.67 -7.52
C SER A 354 28.22 -5.60 -6.67
N ASP A 355 27.76 -4.53 -7.33
CA ASP A 355 26.80 -3.59 -6.75
C ASP A 355 25.44 -4.29 -6.57
N TYR A 356 24.75 -4.04 -5.46
CA TYR A 356 23.44 -4.67 -5.19
C TYR A 356 22.52 -3.80 -4.35
N PHE A 357 21.24 -4.17 -4.31
CA PHE A 357 20.22 -3.54 -3.49
C PHE A 357 19.78 -4.48 -2.37
N TYR A 358 19.61 -3.92 -1.19
CA TYR A 358 18.78 -4.48 -0.13
C TYR A 358 17.37 -3.91 -0.27
N ASN A 359 16.40 -4.78 -0.54
CA ASN A 359 15.00 -4.41 -0.72
C ASN A 359 14.23 -4.69 0.57
N TYR A 360 13.68 -3.65 1.20
CA TYR A 360 12.85 -3.76 2.39
C TYR A 360 11.39 -3.41 2.06
N PHE A 361 10.66 -4.36 1.45
CA PHE A 361 9.29 -4.15 0.98
C PHE A 361 8.36 -3.66 2.11
N HIS A 362 8.50 -4.25 3.30
CA HIS A 362 7.71 -3.89 4.48
C HIS A 362 8.14 -2.58 5.13
N HIS A 363 9.29 -1.98 4.77
CA HIS A 363 9.66 -0.64 5.21
C HIS A 363 9.47 0.42 4.13
N GLY A 364 9.23 0.00 2.89
CA GLY A 364 9.01 0.90 1.77
C GLY A 364 10.29 1.51 1.20
N MET A 365 11.42 0.82 1.33
CA MET A 365 12.71 1.36 0.92
C MET A 365 13.63 0.33 0.27
N ASP A 366 14.49 0.82 -0.61
CA ASP A 366 15.65 0.09 -1.13
C ASP A 366 16.93 0.81 -0.75
N ILE A 367 17.96 0.06 -0.36
CA ILE A 367 19.28 0.60 -0.04
C ILE A 367 20.29 0.01 -1.00
N PHE A 368 20.95 0.87 -1.78
CA PHE A 368 21.96 0.45 -2.74
C PHE A 368 23.33 0.39 -2.08
N ILE A 369 23.95 -0.77 -2.21
CA ILE A 369 25.26 -1.07 -1.68
C ILE A 369 26.25 -1.11 -2.84
N SER A 370 27.34 -0.35 -2.70
CA SER A 370 28.40 -0.30 -3.70
C SER A 370 29.78 -0.23 -3.05
N ALA A 371 30.75 -0.91 -3.66
CA ALA A 371 32.17 -0.79 -3.31
C ALA A 371 32.87 0.33 -4.10
N THR A 372 32.20 0.96 -5.07
CA THR A 372 32.84 1.89 -6.01
C THR A 372 33.45 3.12 -5.32
N ARG A 373 32.87 3.57 -4.19
CA ARG A 373 33.34 4.73 -3.42
C ARG A 373 34.12 4.37 -2.15
N SER A 374 34.30 3.08 -1.85
CA SER A 374 35.00 2.62 -0.65
C SER A 374 36.06 1.60 -1.04
N SER A 375 37.32 1.92 -0.78
CA SER A 375 38.46 1.10 -1.18
C SER A 375 38.62 -0.19 -0.37
N SER A 376 37.83 -0.39 0.70
CA SER A 376 38.01 -1.50 1.64
C SER A 376 36.79 -2.40 1.81
N HIS A 377 35.57 -1.85 1.72
CA HIS A 377 34.33 -2.63 1.90
C HIS A 377 33.13 -1.94 1.24
N PRO A 378 32.12 -2.69 0.77
CA PRO A 378 30.91 -2.11 0.22
C PRO A 378 30.13 -1.32 1.28
N VAL A 379 29.55 -0.19 0.87
CA VAL A 379 28.81 0.73 1.75
C VAL A 379 27.50 1.16 1.10
N ALA A 380 26.53 1.58 1.91
CA ALA A 380 25.30 2.21 1.43
C ALA A 380 25.64 3.51 0.68
N THR A 381 25.20 3.66 -0.56
CA THR A 381 25.54 4.83 -1.41
C THR A 381 24.33 5.58 -1.94
N LYS A 382 23.13 4.98 -1.89
CA LYS A 382 21.87 5.67 -2.11
C LYS A 382 20.72 4.93 -1.45
N ILE A 383 19.65 5.65 -1.13
CA ILE A 383 18.40 5.10 -0.60
C ILE A 383 17.26 5.54 -1.51
N ILE A 384 16.34 4.62 -1.80
CA ILE A 384 15.10 4.87 -2.56
C ILE A 384 13.93 4.66 -1.61
N LEU A 385 13.05 5.66 -1.49
CA LEU A 385 11.83 5.59 -0.68
C LEU A 385 10.60 5.55 -1.58
N HIS A 386 9.73 4.58 -1.34
CA HIS A 386 8.56 4.29 -2.16
C HIS A 386 7.28 4.85 -1.53
N GLY A 387 6.54 5.65 -2.28
CA GLY A 387 5.33 6.33 -1.83
C GLY A 387 4.07 5.47 -1.82
N ASN A 388 4.09 4.29 -2.47
CA ASN A 388 2.95 3.39 -2.65
C ASN A 388 1.67 4.13 -3.10
N VAL A 389 1.78 5.02 -4.08
CA VAL A 389 0.68 5.91 -4.49
C VAL A 389 -0.37 5.11 -5.29
N PRO A 390 -1.65 5.08 -4.91
CA PRO A 390 -2.70 4.47 -5.73
C PRO A 390 -2.70 5.01 -7.17
N GLY A 391 -2.83 4.11 -8.14
CA GLY A 391 -2.76 4.44 -9.57
C GLY A 391 -1.35 4.56 -10.15
N SER A 392 -0.31 4.52 -9.32
CA SER A 392 1.07 4.38 -9.80
C SER A 392 1.39 2.93 -10.18
N PHE A 393 2.39 2.76 -11.04
CA PHE A 393 2.87 1.45 -11.47
C PHE A 393 3.43 0.59 -10.32
N GLU A 394 4.03 1.24 -9.32
CA GLU A 394 4.65 0.57 -8.17
C GLU A 394 3.67 0.34 -7.01
N PHE A 395 2.38 0.67 -7.19
CA PHE A 395 1.37 0.45 -6.16
C PHE A 395 1.31 -1.02 -5.75
N GLN A 396 1.38 -1.27 -4.44
CA GLN A 396 1.44 -2.58 -3.80
C GLN A 396 2.73 -3.39 -4.00
N ARG A 397 3.79 -2.82 -4.60
CA ARG A 397 5.12 -3.45 -4.58
C ARG A 397 5.84 -3.24 -3.24
N TYR A 398 5.61 -2.08 -2.64
CA TYR A 398 6.22 -1.66 -1.38
C TYR A 398 5.16 -1.08 -0.46
N ARG A 399 5.36 -1.20 0.85
CA ARG A 399 4.64 -0.37 1.82
C ARG A 399 5.02 1.10 1.59
N ARG A 400 4.11 2.03 1.89
CA ARG A 400 4.43 3.47 1.88
C ARG A 400 5.52 3.79 2.89
N ALA A 401 6.58 4.46 2.44
CA ALA A 401 7.57 5.13 3.28
C ALA A 401 7.28 6.63 3.33
N ARG A 402 7.10 7.15 4.54
CA ARG A 402 6.93 8.60 4.78
C ARG A 402 8.28 9.24 5.06
N TRP A 403 8.47 10.45 4.56
CA TRP A 403 9.76 11.13 4.66
C TRP A 403 9.67 12.64 4.76
N SER A 404 10.72 13.26 5.29
CA SER A 404 10.98 14.71 5.20
C SER A 404 12.41 14.98 4.70
N ILE A 405 12.57 16.07 3.98
CA ILE A 405 13.87 16.68 3.68
C ILE A 405 13.95 17.95 4.52
N GLU A 406 14.91 18.03 5.43
CA GLU A 406 15.12 19.12 6.39
C GLU A 406 16.57 19.62 6.26
N LEU A 407 16.79 20.64 5.42
CA LEU A 407 18.14 21.16 5.16
C LEU A 407 18.31 22.56 5.74
N SER A 408 19.31 22.72 6.60
CA SER A 408 19.58 23.96 7.34
C SER A 408 19.93 25.11 6.39
N ALA A 409 19.74 26.35 6.85
CA ALA A 409 20.26 27.52 6.14
C ALA A 409 21.80 27.43 6.02
N SER A 410 22.36 27.99 4.95
CA SER A 410 23.80 28.05 4.72
C SER A 410 24.22 29.48 4.40
N PRO A 411 25.51 29.85 4.51
CA PRO A 411 25.98 31.21 4.18
C PRO A 411 25.64 31.66 2.75
N LYS A 412 25.36 30.71 1.84
CA LYS A 412 24.95 30.95 0.45
C LYS A 412 23.43 30.88 0.24
N LYS A 413 22.65 30.41 1.22
CA LYS A 413 21.20 30.14 1.12
C LYS A 413 20.52 30.44 2.45
N VAL A 414 19.80 31.56 2.50
CA VAL A 414 19.35 32.18 3.76
C VAL A 414 18.18 31.43 4.41
N GLU A 415 17.42 30.62 3.65
CA GLU A 415 16.25 29.89 4.16
C GLU A 415 16.45 28.37 4.27
N GLU A 416 15.80 27.78 5.27
CA GLU A 416 15.72 26.34 5.52
C GLU A 416 14.82 25.67 4.46
N LEU A 417 15.22 24.54 3.90
CA LEU A 417 14.36 23.76 3.01
C LEU A 417 13.63 22.68 3.81
N ARG A 418 12.30 22.70 3.76
CA ARG A 418 11.44 21.64 4.33
C ARG A 418 10.48 21.09 3.30
N LEU A 419 10.65 19.82 2.96
CA LEU A 419 9.74 19.07 2.08
C LEU A 419 9.28 17.80 2.82
N HIS A 420 8.10 17.28 2.48
CA HIS A 420 7.61 16.02 3.03
C HIS A 420 6.84 15.19 2.01
N SER A 421 6.67 13.90 2.30
CA SER A 421 6.11 12.89 1.39
C SER A 421 4.63 13.09 1.00
N GLU A 422 3.92 14.02 1.63
CA GLU A 422 2.52 14.36 1.32
C GLU A 422 2.38 15.65 0.49
N MET A 423 3.47 16.38 0.27
CA MET A 423 3.49 17.61 -0.50
C MET A 423 3.32 17.32 -2.00
N GLY A 424 2.53 18.15 -2.69
CA GLY A 424 2.46 18.13 -4.15
C GLY A 424 3.76 18.64 -4.78
N PHE A 425 4.19 18.06 -5.88
CA PHE A 425 5.45 18.47 -6.50
C PHE A 425 5.40 19.88 -7.10
N ASP A 426 4.21 20.38 -7.42
CA ASP A 426 3.97 21.78 -7.77
C ASP A 426 4.28 22.76 -6.62
N GLU A 427 4.11 22.33 -5.37
CA GLU A 427 4.54 23.08 -4.18
C GLU A 427 6.03 22.87 -3.87
N ALA A 428 6.54 21.64 -4.04
CA ALA A 428 7.93 21.32 -3.77
C ALA A 428 8.91 21.95 -4.78
N LEU A 429 8.54 22.03 -6.05
CA LEU A 429 9.43 22.45 -7.14
C LEU A 429 9.96 23.89 -7.00
N PRO A 430 9.14 24.92 -6.67
CA PRO A 430 9.64 26.26 -6.39
C PRO A 430 10.68 26.30 -5.27
N LEU A 431 10.43 25.58 -4.17
CA LEU A 431 11.34 25.51 -3.02
C LEU A 431 12.67 24.82 -3.38
N LEU A 432 12.61 23.75 -4.17
CA LEU A 432 13.79 23.08 -4.71
C LEU A 432 14.59 24.00 -5.64
N ARG A 433 13.91 24.79 -6.48
CA ARG A 433 14.56 25.72 -7.39
C ARG A 433 15.22 26.89 -6.68
N GLU A 434 14.56 27.42 -5.66
CA GLU A 434 15.15 28.44 -4.79
C GLU A 434 16.40 27.91 -4.09
N ARG A 435 16.34 26.67 -3.58
CA ARG A 435 17.47 26.05 -2.91
C ARG A 435 18.59 25.70 -3.88
N PHE A 436 18.32 25.11 -5.05
CA PHE A 436 19.34 24.43 -5.86
C PHE A 436 19.52 25.01 -7.27
N GLY A 437 18.75 26.03 -7.65
CA GLY A 437 18.64 26.51 -9.03
C GLY A 437 17.69 25.63 -9.86
N GLU A 438 17.66 25.83 -11.18
CA GLU A 438 16.69 25.17 -12.09
C GLU A 438 16.69 23.62 -12.08
N GLY A 439 17.72 22.99 -11.50
CA GLY A 439 17.85 21.54 -11.47
C GLY A 439 18.15 20.94 -12.85
N GLN A 440 18.05 19.63 -12.95
CA GLN A 440 18.14 18.92 -14.23
C GLN A 440 16.82 19.07 -15.01
N ARG A 441 16.90 19.05 -16.34
CA ARG A 441 15.70 19.01 -17.19
C ARG A 441 14.90 17.75 -16.84
N PRO A 442 13.57 17.86 -16.68
CA PRO A 442 12.74 16.70 -16.34
C PRO A 442 12.85 15.63 -17.42
N MET A 443 13.02 14.39 -17.01
CA MET A 443 13.12 13.25 -17.90
C MET A 443 11.81 12.46 -17.85
N PRO A 444 11.04 12.38 -18.96
CA PRO A 444 9.85 11.55 -19.00
C PRO A 444 10.25 10.07 -18.99
N LEU A 445 9.64 9.31 -18.10
CA LEU A 445 9.78 7.88 -17.97
C LEU A 445 8.44 7.23 -18.31
N ASN A 446 8.41 6.45 -19.39
CA ASN A 446 7.25 5.64 -19.73
C ASN A 446 7.46 4.24 -19.14
N ARG A 447 6.70 3.90 -18.10
CA ARG A 447 6.65 2.53 -17.57
C ARG A 447 5.55 1.78 -18.32
N GLY A 448 5.90 1.18 -19.47
CA GLY A 448 5.00 0.35 -20.29
C GLY A 448 5.35 -1.15 -20.22
N SER A 449 4.47 -2.03 -20.69
CA SER A 449 4.64 -3.50 -20.63
C SER A 449 5.90 -4.04 -21.31
N ASP A 450 6.50 -3.28 -22.24
CA ASP A 450 7.71 -3.64 -22.98
C ASP A 450 8.85 -2.63 -22.81
N SER A 451 8.91 -1.90 -21.69
CA SER A 451 10.08 -1.08 -21.39
C SER A 451 11.16 -1.95 -20.75
N PRO A 452 12.31 -2.25 -21.41
CA PRO A 452 13.44 -2.85 -20.73
C PRO A 452 14.10 -1.75 -19.87
N SER A 453 13.45 -1.38 -18.77
CA SER A 453 14.01 -0.41 -17.84
C SER A 453 15.09 -1.11 -17.04
N SER A 454 16.33 -0.80 -17.38
CA SER A 454 17.49 -1.13 -16.57
C SER A 454 17.30 -0.48 -15.19
N SER A 455 17.21 -1.34 -14.16
CA SER A 455 17.09 -1.08 -12.72
C SER A 455 15.66 -1.21 -12.14
N CYS A 456 15.38 -2.41 -11.61
CA CYS A 456 14.25 -2.82 -10.76
C CYS A 456 13.02 -3.49 -11.41
N GLU A 457 13.13 -4.05 -12.61
CA GLU A 457 12.24 -5.12 -13.08
C GLU A 457 13.02 -6.39 -13.40
N LEU A 458 13.24 -7.25 -12.39
CA LEU A 458 13.52 -8.69 -12.51
C LEU A 458 13.76 -9.33 -11.13
N LEU A 459 12.81 -9.20 -10.21
CA LEU A 459 12.67 -10.16 -9.11
C LEU A 459 11.18 -10.44 -8.96
N GLY A 460 10.81 -11.65 -9.37
CA GLY A 460 9.42 -12.06 -9.57
C GLY A 460 9.19 -12.83 -10.86
N GLY A 461 10.21 -13.50 -11.40
CA GLY A 461 9.95 -14.76 -12.11
C GLY A 461 9.42 -15.73 -11.07
N TRP A 462 8.10 -15.76 -10.90
CA TRP A 462 7.39 -16.94 -10.39
C TRP A 462 6.92 -17.74 -11.60
N GLU A 463 7.87 -18.05 -12.48
CA GLU A 463 7.74 -19.10 -13.48
C GLU A 463 8.73 -20.16 -13.03
N ASP A 464 8.21 -21.16 -12.33
CA ASP A 464 8.62 -22.56 -12.38
C ASP A 464 7.81 -23.31 -11.33
N ASN A 465 6.54 -23.58 -11.66
CA ASN A 465 6.07 -24.96 -11.84
C ASN A 465 4.59 -24.98 -12.27
N GLU A 466 4.25 -24.47 -13.46
CA GLU A 466 2.97 -24.81 -14.08
C GLU A 466 3.14 -25.11 -15.57
N SER A 467 3.07 -26.40 -15.84
CA SER A 467 2.76 -26.96 -17.15
C SER A 467 1.57 -26.23 -17.77
N ALA A 468 1.80 -25.61 -18.93
CA ALA A 468 0.81 -25.25 -19.94
C ALA A 468 -0.51 -24.60 -19.46
N GLY A 469 -0.50 -23.27 -19.39
CA GLY A 469 -1.58 -22.44 -19.92
C GLY A 469 -2.60 -21.87 -18.93
N ASP A 470 -2.42 -20.62 -18.51
CA ASP A 470 -3.50 -19.63 -18.52
C ASP A 470 -2.92 -18.21 -18.44
N LYS A 471 -3.23 -17.35 -19.41
CA LYS A 471 -2.82 -15.94 -19.42
C LYS A 471 -3.85 -15.12 -18.62
N VAL A 472 -3.38 -14.34 -17.65
CA VAL A 472 -4.21 -13.39 -16.89
C VAL A 472 -4.63 -12.24 -17.81
N ASP A 473 -5.85 -12.30 -18.35
CA ASP A 473 -6.45 -11.25 -19.17
C ASP A 473 -7.01 -10.11 -18.29
N ILE A 474 -6.32 -8.97 -18.28
CA ILE A 474 -6.83 -7.70 -17.73
C ILE A 474 -7.82 -7.09 -18.73
N LYS A 475 -9.12 -7.41 -18.62
CA LYS A 475 -10.17 -6.73 -19.40
C LYS A 475 -10.70 -5.49 -18.70
N VAL A 476 -10.33 -4.32 -19.21
CA VAL A 476 -10.93 -3.02 -18.90
C VAL A 476 -12.25 -2.88 -19.67
N VAL A 477 -13.33 -2.48 -18.99
CA VAL A 477 -14.63 -2.18 -19.62
C VAL A 477 -14.50 -0.84 -20.38
N PRO A 478 -14.78 -0.77 -21.69
CA PRO A 478 -14.58 0.44 -22.48
C PRO A 478 -15.75 1.40 -22.28
N GLY A 479 -15.46 2.57 -21.70
CA GLY A 479 -16.45 3.62 -21.47
C GLY A 479 -15.81 4.89 -20.91
N GLY A 480 -14.78 5.39 -21.58
CA GLY A 480 -14.07 6.62 -21.22
C GLY A 480 -12.71 6.66 -21.91
N SER A 481 -12.59 7.47 -22.98
CA SER A 481 -11.35 7.67 -23.73
C SER A 481 -10.35 8.50 -22.91
N GLU A 482 -9.61 7.86 -22.00
CA GLU A 482 -8.33 8.31 -21.47
C GLU A 482 -7.66 7.09 -20.83
N SER A 483 -6.46 6.73 -21.31
CA SER A 483 -5.67 5.61 -20.81
C SER A 483 -5.60 5.61 -19.28
N THR A 484 -6.28 4.66 -18.63
CA THR A 484 -6.42 4.55 -17.15
C THR A 484 -5.12 4.18 -16.43
N PHE A 485 -4.01 4.15 -17.15
CA PHE A 485 -2.67 4.05 -16.58
C PHE A 485 -1.93 5.37 -16.81
N GLY A 486 -1.68 6.11 -15.73
CA GLY A 486 -0.82 7.29 -15.72
C GLY A 486 0.67 6.93 -15.91
N ASN A 487 0.99 6.15 -16.95
CA ASN A 487 2.30 5.50 -17.16
C ASN A 487 3.44 6.47 -17.51
N THR A 488 3.15 7.75 -17.75
CA THR A 488 4.21 8.75 -17.92
C THR A 488 4.46 9.41 -16.59
N VAL A 489 5.63 9.13 -16.04
CA VAL A 489 6.15 9.72 -14.82
C VAL A 489 7.29 10.65 -15.20
N GLU A 490 7.51 11.73 -14.48
CA GLU A 490 8.61 12.65 -14.73
C GLU A 490 9.66 12.52 -13.63
N LEU A 491 10.93 12.38 -14.02
CA LEU A 491 12.07 12.37 -13.10
C LEU A 491 12.66 13.77 -13.02
N TYR A 492 12.76 14.31 -11.80
CA TYR A 492 13.37 15.60 -11.51
C TYR A 492 14.63 15.40 -10.67
N GLY A 493 15.78 15.83 -11.20
CA GLY A 493 17.07 15.72 -10.53
C GLY A 493 17.52 17.03 -9.89
N PHE A 494 17.86 16.98 -8.61
CA PHE A 494 18.49 18.05 -7.84
C PHE A 494 19.77 17.51 -7.16
N PRO A 495 20.70 18.37 -6.71
CA PRO A 495 21.89 17.92 -5.98
C PRO A 495 21.52 17.03 -4.79
N GLY A 496 21.89 15.75 -4.85
CA GLY A 496 21.61 14.75 -3.82
C GLY A 496 20.23 14.08 -3.90
N PHE A 497 19.33 14.50 -4.80
CA PHE A 497 17.94 14.03 -4.82
C PHE A 497 17.44 13.75 -6.25
N ILE A 498 16.69 12.66 -6.43
CA ILE A 498 15.85 12.44 -7.60
C ILE A 498 14.42 12.19 -7.14
N PHE A 499 13.50 12.94 -7.71
CA PHE A 499 12.06 12.81 -7.46
C PHE A 499 11.40 12.15 -8.66
N GLU A 500 10.64 11.10 -8.41
CA GLU A 500 9.74 10.50 -9.40
C GLU A 500 8.32 11.04 -9.16
N VAL A 501 7.78 11.74 -10.16
CA VAL A 501 6.59 12.58 -10.03
C VAL A 501 5.51 12.16 -11.01
N LEU A 502 4.36 11.79 -10.49
CA LEU A 502 3.19 11.40 -11.27
C LEU A 502 2.52 12.62 -11.92
N ARG A 503 1.66 12.38 -12.92
CA ARG A 503 0.91 13.45 -13.61
C ARG A 503 0.07 14.33 -12.68
N ASN A 504 -0.48 13.73 -11.62
CA ASN A 504 -1.24 14.43 -10.58
C ASN A 504 -0.36 15.13 -9.53
N LYS A 505 0.95 15.28 -9.79
CA LYS A 505 1.94 15.93 -8.93
C LYS A 505 2.25 15.21 -7.63
N ALA A 506 1.69 14.02 -7.38
CA ALA A 506 2.13 13.20 -6.26
C ALA A 506 3.56 12.69 -6.52
N ILE A 507 4.41 12.76 -5.50
CA ILE A 507 5.76 12.19 -5.52
C ILE A 507 5.64 10.68 -5.23
N SER A 508 5.89 9.83 -6.22
CA SER A 508 5.80 8.38 -6.08
C SER A 508 7.05 7.76 -5.49
N SER A 509 8.23 8.33 -5.77
CA SER A 509 9.50 7.85 -5.23
C SER A 509 10.48 9.00 -5.01
N LEU A 510 11.32 8.85 -3.98
CA LEU A 510 12.44 9.74 -3.67
C LEU A 510 13.72 8.92 -3.59
N THR A 511 14.71 9.24 -4.43
CA THR A 511 16.06 8.70 -4.33
C THR A 511 17.00 9.74 -3.74
N VAL A 512 17.81 9.34 -2.76
CA VAL A 512 18.80 10.19 -2.08
C VAL A 512 20.19 9.57 -2.22
N PHE A 513 21.19 10.40 -2.53
CA PHE A 513 22.58 10.02 -2.83
C PHE A 513 23.59 10.43 -1.76
#